data_AF-A0A2K3NC12-F1
#
_entry.id   AF-A0A2K3NC12-F1
#
_cell.length_a   1.000
_cell.length_b   1.000
_cell.length_c   1.000
_cell.angle_alpha   90.00
_cell.angle_beta   90.00
_cell.angle_gamma   90.00
#
_symmetry.space_group_name_H-M   'P 1'
#
loop_
_entity.id
_entity.type
_entity.pdbx_description
1 polymer ?
#
loop_
_entity_poly.entity_id
_entity_poly.type
_entity_poly.pdbx_seq_one_letter_code
_entity_poly.pdbx_strand_id
1 'polypeptide(L)'
;MKKLIKKLVGAIEAEEDEEIDQKGLVEIEPYRNEFNPSTAVRFLTKSIKSKFDCFCPTWGDSTEDIKKLWFKEFKKYCTWERKYDARIRHIFYIKGEARFRGGSISMGEHTRRMSLGLIVELRRL
;
A
#
# COMPACT_ATOMS: atom_id res chain seq x y z
N MET A 1 -15.86 1.53 -15.35
CA MET A 1 -14.95 1.94 -14.25
C MET A 1 -15.69 2.27 -12.96
N LYS A 2 -16.59 3.28 -12.90
CA LYS A 2 -17.36 3.64 -11.68
C LYS A 2 -18.13 2.48 -11.04
N LYS A 3 -18.70 1.58 -11.85
CA LYS A 3 -19.43 0.37 -11.40
C LYS A 3 -18.52 -0.65 -10.70
N LEU A 4 -17.25 -0.76 -11.11
CA LEU A 4 -16.27 -1.68 -10.53
C LEU A 4 -15.76 -1.15 -9.19
N ILE A 5 -15.47 0.16 -9.12
CA ILE A 5 -15.08 0.85 -7.88
C ILE A 5 -16.22 0.77 -6.85
N LYS A 6 -17.48 1.01 -7.27
CA LYS A 6 -18.64 0.90 -6.39
C LYS A 6 -18.87 -0.54 -5.89
N LYS A 7 -18.55 -1.55 -6.70
CA LYS A 7 -18.60 -2.97 -6.30
C LYS A 7 -17.47 -3.35 -5.35
N LEU A 8 -16.27 -2.79 -5.53
CA LEU A 8 -15.16 -2.93 -4.57
C LEU A 8 -15.52 -2.28 -3.24
N VAL A 9 -16.03 -1.05 -3.25
CA VAL A 9 -16.47 -0.30 -2.05
C VAL A 9 -17.58 -1.05 -1.31
N GLY A 10 -18.59 -1.57 -2.01
CA GLY A 10 -19.66 -2.35 -1.39
C GLY A 10 -19.23 -3.71 -0.82
N ALA A 11 -18.13 -4.30 -1.31
CA ALA A 11 -17.54 -5.50 -0.71
C ALA A 11 -16.67 -5.16 0.52
N ILE A 12 -16.12 -3.94 0.59
CA ILE A 12 -15.29 -3.44 1.70
C ILE A 12 -16.15 -3.11 2.94
N GLU A 13 -17.37 -2.62 2.75
CA GLU A 13 -18.30 -2.33 3.87
C GLU A 13 -18.78 -3.59 4.61
N ALA A 14 -18.55 -4.79 4.05
CA ALA A 14 -18.93 -6.07 4.66
C ALA A 14 -17.80 -6.72 5.48
N GLU A 15 -16.56 -6.23 5.41
CA GLU A 15 -15.43 -6.74 6.21
C GLU A 15 -15.35 -5.93 7.53
N GLU A 16 -16.11 -6.41 8.52
CA GLU A 16 -15.97 -6.08 9.95
C GLU A 16 -14.49 -6.09 10.40
N ASP A 17 -14.22 -5.36 11.49
CA ASP A 17 -12.90 -5.10 12.08
C ASP A 17 -12.05 -6.35 12.30
N GLU A 18 -11.44 -6.85 11.24
CA GLU A 18 -10.47 -7.93 11.28
C GLU A 18 -9.26 -7.43 12.10
N GLU A 19 -9.09 -7.99 13.29
CA GLU A 19 -7.97 -7.71 14.18
C GLU A 19 -6.68 -8.12 13.48
N ILE A 20 -5.93 -7.13 13.01
CA ILE A 20 -4.66 -7.37 12.31
C ILE A 20 -3.64 -7.80 13.35
N ASP A 21 -3.18 -9.05 13.30
CA ASP A 21 -2.04 -9.50 14.11
C ASP A 21 -0.77 -8.77 13.66
N GLN A 22 -0.27 -7.87 14.50
CA GLN A 22 0.91 -7.06 14.26
C GLN A 22 2.16 -7.58 14.98
N LYS A 23 2.10 -8.77 15.59
CA LYS A 23 3.21 -9.33 16.35
C LYS A 23 4.38 -9.68 15.43
N GLY A 24 5.57 -9.19 15.78
CA GLY A 24 6.80 -9.46 15.04
C GLY A 24 6.94 -8.66 13.72
N LEU A 25 6.05 -7.72 13.44
CA LEU A 25 6.21 -6.79 12.32
C LEU A 25 7.32 -5.78 12.58
N VAL A 26 7.86 -5.21 11.50
CA VAL A 26 8.87 -4.14 11.58
C VAL A 26 8.23 -2.92 12.24
N GLU A 27 8.81 -2.48 13.34
CA GLU A 27 8.44 -1.23 14.00
C GLU A 27 8.99 -0.04 13.21
N ILE A 28 8.11 0.93 12.95
CA ILE A 28 8.44 2.16 12.23
C ILE A 28 8.26 3.34 13.15
N GLU A 29 9.25 4.23 13.13
CA GLU A 29 9.16 5.55 13.73
C GLU A 29 9.10 6.65 12.66
N PRO A 30 8.37 7.74 12.91
CA PRO A 30 8.39 8.90 12.04
C PRO A 30 9.62 9.76 12.33
N TYR A 31 10.50 9.92 11.33
CA TYR A 31 11.64 10.85 11.40
C TYR A 31 11.44 11.98 10.40
N ARG A 32 11.22 13.20 10.89
CA ARG A 32 10.76 14.34 10.06
C ARG A 32 9.53 13.92 9.22
N ASN A 33 9.65 13.95 7.90
CA ASN A 33 8.64 13.55 6.91
C ASN A 33 8.95 12.18 6.27
N GLU A 34 9.73 11.34 6.96
CA GLU A 34 10.17 10.04 6.48
C GLU A 34 9.83 8.92 7.45
N PHE A 35 9.71 7.70 6.92
CA PHE A 35 9.68 6.49 7.72
C PHE A 35 11.09 6.11 8.14
N ASN A 36 11.25 5.71 9.40
CA ASN A 36 12.46 5.10 9.91
C ASN A 36 12.11 3.69 10.44
N PRO A 37 12.58 2.59 9.84
CA PRO A 37 13.50 2.56 8.69
C PRO A 37 12.82 2.95 7.37
N SER A 38 13.61 3.47 6.42
CA SER A 38 13.13 3.88 5.08
C SER A 38 12.62 2.71 4.23
N THR A 39 12.96 1.47 4.61
CA THR A 39 12.44 0.23 4.02
C THR A 39 10.92 0.12 4.08
N ALA A 40 10.27 0.81 5.03
CA ALA A 40 8.82 0.93 5.14
C ALA A 40 8.11 1.43 3.87
N VAL A 41 8.80 2.18 3.01
CA VAL A 41 8.24 2.62 1.72
C VAL A 41 7.88 1.43 0.81
N ARG A 42 8.55 0.28 0.98
CA ARG A 42 8.22 -0.96 0.27
C ARG A 42 6.87 -1.51 0.71
N PHE A 43 6.55 -1.43 2.00
CA PHE A 43 5.27 -1.86 2.55
C PHE A 43 4.12 -1.00 2.03
N LEU A 44 4.32 0.33 1.93
CA LEU A 44 3.36 1.24 1.29
C LEU A 44 3.12 0.84 -0.18
N THR A 45 4.18 0.49 -0.90
CA THR A 45 4.05 0.08 -2.31
C THR A 45 3.30 -1.25 -2.42
N LYS A 46 3.55 -2.18 -1.50
CA LYS A 46 2.89 -3.49 -1.44
C LYS A 46 1.41 -3.36 -1.09
N SER A 47 1.07 -2.54 -0.10
CA SER A 47 -0.32 -2.31 0.32
C SER A 47 -1.17 -1.64 -0.76
N ILE A 48 -0.57 -0.74 -1.54
CA ILE A 48 -1.26 -0.10 -2.66
C ILE A 48 -1.53 -1.09 -3.80
N LYS A 49 -0.61 -2.03 -4.03
CA LYS A 49 -0.71 -3.01 -5.14
C LYS A 49 -1.46 -4.29 -4.79
N SER A 50 -1.60 -4.67 -3.51
CA SER A 50 -2.12 -5.99 -3.11
C SER A 50 -3.58 -6.23 -3.49
N LYS A 51 -4.37 -5.17 -3.68
CA LYS A 51 -5.83 -5.25 -3.94
C LYS A 51 -6.22 -5.01 -5.40
N PHE A 52 -5.26 -4.80 -6.31
CA PHE A 52 -5.55 -4.47 -7.70
C PHE A 52 -4.77 -5.39 -8.67
N ASP A 53 -5.45 -6.42 -9.17
CA ASP A 53 -4.87 -7.40 -10.11
C ASP A 53 -4.56 -6.81 -11.50
N CYS A 54 -5.23 -5.71 -11.88
CA CYS A 54 -5.10 -5.16 -13.24
C CYS A 54 -5.13 -3.62 -13.34
N PHE A 55 -5.63 -2.91 -12.33
CA PHE A 55 -5.71 -1.44 -12.35
C PHE A 55 -5.59 -0.84 -10.95
N CYS A 56 -4.42 -0.31 -10.63
CA CYS A 56 -4.23 0.54 -9.45
C CYS A 56 -4.55 1.99 -9.83
N PRO A 57 -5.57 2.62 -9.24
CA PRO A 57 -5.82 4.05 -9.46
C PRO A 57 -4.58 4.86 -9.05
N THR A 58 -4.38 6.00 -9.72
CA THR A 58 -3.36 6.95 -9.26
C THR A 58 -3.76 7.51 -7.90
N TRP A 59 -2.80 8.03 -7.14
CA TRP A 59 -3.12 8.62 -5.84
C TRP A 59 -4.12 9.77 -5.94
N GLY A 60 -4.00 10.58 -6.99
CA GLY A 60 -4.90 11.72 -7.24
C GLY A 60 -6.32 11.30 -7.63
N ASP A 61 -6.48 10.18 -8.34
CA ASP A 61 -7.78 9.67 -8.77
C ASP A 61 -8.48 8.81 -7.70
N SER A 62 -7.78 8.50 -6.60
CA SER A 62 -8.29 7.65 -5.53
C SER A 62 -9.15 8.43 -4.56
N THR A 63 -10.32 7.88 -4.21
CA THR A 63 -11.16 8.41 -3.14
C THR A 63 -10.49 8.21 -1.78
N GLU A 64 -10.93 8.97 -0.76
CA GLU A 64 -10.41 8.82 0.60
C GLU A 64 -10.62 7.40 1.15
N ASP A 65 -11.70 6.71 0.76
CA ASP A 65 -11.96 5.35 1.23
C ASP A 65 -10.97 4.33 0.63
N ILE A 66 -10.54 4.51 -0.62
CA ILE A 66 -9.45 3.71 -1.21
C ILE A 66 -8.13 3.97 -0.47
N LYS A 67 -7.85 5.23 -0.11
CA LYS A 67 -6.63 5.56 0.66
C LYS A 67 -6.68 4.97 2.07
N LYS A 68 -7.84 4.98 2.74
CA LYS A 68 -8.05 4.29 4.02
C LYS A 68 -7.82 2.79 3.89
N LEU A 69 -8.31 2.16 2.82
CA LEU A 69 -8.06 0.74 2.54
C LEU A 69 -6.56 0.45 2.41
N TRP A 70 -5.84 1.25 1.64
CA TRP A 70 -4.39 1.10 1.50
C TRP A 70 -3.64 1.29 2.82
N PHE A 71 -4.13 2.17 3.69
CA PHE A 71 -3.59 2.34 5.03
C PHE A 71 -3.90 1.16 5.95
N LYS A 72 -5.10 0.57 5.86
CA LYS A 72 -5.45 -0.69 6.56
C LYS A 72 -4.54 -1.83 6.11
N GLU A 73 -4.27 -1.95 4.81
CA GLU A 73 -3.33 -2.94 4.29
C GLU A 73 -1.87 -2.66 4.70
N PHE A 74 -1.47 -1.39 4.78
CA PHE A 74 -0.13 -1.00 5.24
C PHE A 74 0.16 -1.49 6.67
N LYS A 75 -0.86 -1.46 7.55
CA LYS A 75 -0.80 -1.99 8.92
C LYS A 75 -0.54 -3.49 9.02
N LYS A 76 -0.70 -4.27 7.94
CA LYS A 76 -0.39 -5.71 7.91
C LYS A 76 1.10 -6.00 7.74
N TYR A 77 1.89 -4.99 7.36
CA TYR A 77 3.31 -5.16 7.04
C TYR A 77 4.24 -4.50 8.04
N CYS A 78 3.71 -3.63 8.90
CA CYS A 78 4.49 -2.87 9.87
C CYS A 78 3.64 -2.47 11.07
N THR A 79 4.34 -2.13 12.15
CA THR A 79 3.75 -1.64 13.40
C THR A 79 4.43 -0.34 13.84
N TRP A 80 3.85 0.36 14.80
CA TRP A 80 4.39 1.58 15.38
C TRP A 80 3.75 1.86 16.73
N GLU A 81 4.45 2.59 17.60
CA GLU A 81 3.86 3.09 18.84
C GLU A 81 2.65 4.00 18.58
N ARG A 82 1.60 3.87 19.40
CA ARG A 82 0.33 4.60 19.24
C ARG A 82 0.50 6.12 19.16
N LYS A 83 1.51 6.68 19.84
CA LYS A 83 1.85 8.13 19.81
C LYS A 83 2.23 8.63 18.41
N TYR A 84 2.63 7.73 17.51
CA TYR A 84 3.06 8.06 16.15
C TYR A 84 1.95 7.96 15.09
N ASP A 85 0.75 7.48 15.43
CA ASP A 85 -0.31 7.19 14.44
C ASP A 85 -0.62 8.36 13.49
N ALA A 86 -0.80 9.56 14.03
CA ALA A 86 -1.06 10.76 13.23
C ALA A 86 0.11 11.09 12.28
N ARG A 87 1.36 10.95 12.75
CA ARG A 87 2.56 11.24 11.96
C ARG A 87 2.79 10.18 10.89
N ILE A 88 2.62 8.90 11.22
CA ILE A 88 2.74 7.78 10.27
C ILE A 88 1.67 7.91 9.18
N ARG A 89 0.43 8.24 9.55
CA ARG A 89 -0.63 8.54 8.58
C ARG A 89 -0.24 9.70 7.68
N HIS A 90 0.25 10.81 8.23
CA HIS A 90 0.69 11.95 7.44
C HIS A 90 1.80 11.59 6.43
N ILE A 91 2.85 10.87 6.86
CA ILE A 91 3.95 10.42 6.00
C ILE A 91 3.43 9.46 4.92
N PHE A 92 2.51 8.56 5.27
CA PHE A 92 1.86 7.66 4.32
C PHE A 92 1.18 8.44 3.19
N TYR A 93 0.46 9.53 3.52
CA TYR A 93 -0.22 10.34 2.51
C TYR A 93 0.76 11.10 1.61
N ILE A 94 1.80 11.72 2.19
CA ILE A 94 2.82 12.43 1.41
C ILE A 94 3.57 11.48 0.48
N LYS A 95 4.05 10.34 1.01
CA LYS A 95 4.84 9.38 0.22
C LYS A 95 3.97 8.66 -0.81
N GLY A 96 2.70 8.40 -0.48
CA GLY A 96 1.70 7.90 -1.39
C GLY A 96 1.46 8.84 -2.57
N GLU A 97 1.22 10.12 -2.29
CA GLU A 97 1.08 11.13 -3.34
C GLU A 97 2.33 11.19 -4.21
N ALA A 98 3.51 11.35 -3.62
CA ALA A 98 4.76 11.49 -4.35
C ALA A 98 5.09 10.28 -5.25
N ARG A 99 4.79 9.06 -4.78
CA ARG A 99 5.14 7.82 -5.49
C ARG A 99 4.13 7.45 -6.59
N PHE A 100 2.90 7.92 -6.48
CA PHE A 100 1.82 7.60 -7.41
C PHE A 100 1.23 8.86 -8.07
N ARG A 101 2.03 9.94 -8.13
CA ARG A 101 1.75 11.16 -8.90
C ARG A 101 2.01 10.89 -10.38
N GLY A 102 0.97 10.94 -11.21
CA GLY A 102 1.14 11.11 -12.66
C GLY A 102 1.31 9.85 -13.52
N GLY A 103 0.94 8.65 -13.04
CA GLY A 103 0.86 7.49 -13.92
C GLY A 103 0.17 6.31 -13.28
N SER A 104 -0.90 5.83 -13.91
CA SER A 104 -1.38 4.47 -13.68
C SER A 104 -0.19 3.55 -13.89
N ILE A 105 0.10 2.65 -12.96
CA ILE A 105 1.08 1.60 -13.24
C ILE A 105 0.41 0.70 -14.29
N SER A 106 0.72 0.96 -15.56
CA SER A 106 0.28 0.15 -16.68
C SER A 106 0.62 -1.31 -16.39
N MET A 107 -0.27 -2.23 -16.76
CA MET A 107 -0.09 -3.67 -16.63
C MET A 107 1.29 -4.14 -17.11
N GLY A 108 1.85 -3.51 -18.15
CA GLY A 108 3.18 -3.82 -18.68
C GLY A 108 4.34 -3.58 -17.68
N GLU A 109 4.22 -2.62 -16.77
CA GLU A 109 5.22 -2.33 -15.73
C GLU A 109 5.13 -3.33 -14.56
N HIS A 110 3.90 -3.79 -14.23
CA HIS A 110 3.67 -4.83 -13.23
C HIS A 110 4.16 -6.21 -13.73
N THR A 111 3.80 -6.59 -14.96
CA THR A 111 4.26 -7.84 -15.57
C THR A 111 5.78 -7.88 -15.68
N ARG A 112 6.46 -6.82 -16.12
CA ARG A 112 7.94 -6.81 -16.18
C ARG A 112 8.60 -7.02 -14.82
N ARG A 113 8.04 -6.48 -13.73
CA ARG A 113 8.60 -6.64 -12.37
C ARG A 113 8.30 -8.01 -11.75
N MET A 114 7.16 -8.61 -12.07
CA MET A 114 6.86 -10.02 -11.73
C MET A 114 7.73 -10.99 -12.54
N SER A 115 7.96 -10.70 -13.83
CA SER A 115 8.85 -11.48 -14.71
C SER A 115 10.30 -11.47 -14.22
N LEU A 116 10.78 -10.31 -13.76
CA LEU A 116 12.13 -10.19 -13.20
C LEU A 116 12.28 -10.91 -11.84
N GLY A 117 11.21 -11.02 -11.04
CA GLY A 117 11.21 -11.83 -9.83
C GLY A 117 11.34 -13.33 -10.10
N LEU A 118 10.64 -13.83 -11.13
CA LEU A 118 10.77 -15.22 -11.60
C LEU A 118 12.16 -15.53 -12.19
N ILE A 119 12.79 -14.57 -12.89
CA ILE A 119 14.13 -14.74 -13.47
C ILE A 119 15.22 -14.78 -12.40
N VAL A 120 15.07 -14.06 -11.28
CA VAL A 120 16.04 -14.14 -10.15
C VAL A 120 15.93 -15.48 -9.42
N GLU A 121 14.72 -16.02 -9.26
CA GLU A 121 14.50 -17.32 -8.62
C GLU A 121 15.04 -18.47 -9.50
N LEU A 122 14.88 -18.39 -10.83
CA LEU A 122 15.40 -19.37 -11.78
C LEU A 122 16.93 -19.32 -11.99
N ARG A 123 17.62 -18.29 -11.49
CA ARG A 123 19.10 -18.22 -11.50
C ARG A 123 19.75 -18.65 -10.19
N ARG A 124 18.95 -19.06 -9.21
CA ARG A 124 19.40 -19.63 -7.92
C ARG A 124 19.15 -21.14 -7.77
N LEU A 125 18.56 -21.76 -8.80
CA LEU A 125 18.51 -23.20 -9.01
C LEU A 125 19.57 -23.60 -10.03
#